data_AF-A0A961APD9-F1
#
_entry.id   AF-A0A961APD9-F1
#
_cell.length_a   1.000
_cell.length_b   1.000
_cell.length_c   1.000
_cell.angle_alpha   90.00
_cell.angle_beta   90.00
_cell.angle_gamma   90.00
#
_symmetry.space_group_name_H-M   'P 1'
#
loop_
_entity.id
_entity.type
_entity.pdbx_description
1 polymer ?
#
loop_
_entity_poly.entity_id
_entity_poly.type
_entity_poly.pdbx_seq_one_letter_code
_entity_poly.pdbx_strand_id
1 'polypeptide(L)'
;MTRTFLHSFASPALLASLLAGWCLLFPNAGFTEDWDGTCDVTFKGDSTLHDFEGTVTTKPFTVTISGIDQPATAAVSSKITAEAKKMDTDNDKRDEKMYETLEVGTYPEIEVEVTNLKAAETKPVSENGFPRPTIIPFVLKLKGKEHHLTGKVTDWKHDADTIDCTVAFVVSLKAADIKPPSVLGLVKVKDEIDVAAHLKLSKH
;
A
#
# COMPACT_ATOMS: atom_id res chain seq x y z
N MET A 1 -83.96 47.64 16.05
CA MET A 1 -82.64 48.25 15.82
C MET A 1 -81.62 47.44 16.58
N THR A 2 -80.95 46.52 15.91
CA THR A 2 -80.12 45.49 16.53
C THR A 2 -78.66 45.89 16.38
N ARG A 3 -78.01 46.28 17.48
CA ARG A 3 -76.55 46.45 17.59
C ARG A 3 -76.05 45.39 18.56
N THR A 4 -75.32 44.41 18.05
CA THR A 4 -74.67 43.37 18.86
C THR A 4 -73.17 43.63 18.89
N PHE A 5 -72.65 43.64 20.11
CA PHE A 5 -71.27 43.94 20.49
C PHE A 5 -70.28 42.81 20.15
N LEU A 6 -69.02 43.24 19.99
CA LEU A 6 -67.79 42.47 19.78
C LEU A 6 -67.51 41.42 20.86
N HIS A 7 -66.89 40.30 20.48
CA HIS A 7 -65.85 39.68 21.30
C HIS A 7 -64.67 39.21 20.45
N SER A 8 -63.53 39.81 20.74
CA SER A 8 -62.19 39.45 20.31
C SER A 8 -61.75 38.19 21.04
N PHE A 9 -61.31 37.17 20.29
CA PHE A 9 -60.59 36.02 20.84
C PHE A 9 -59.17 36.05 20.26
N ALA A 10 -58.21 36.43 21.11
CA ALA A 10 -56.79 36.25 20.86
C ALA A 10 -56.40 34.84 21.30
N SER A 11 -55.97 34.00 20.37
CA SER A 11 -55.46 32.65 20.65
C SER A 11 -54.04 32.71 21.23
N PRO A 12 -53.75 32.03 22.36
CA PRO A 12 -52.40 31.77 22.82
C PRO A 12 -51.94 30.41 22.26
N ALA A 13 -51.38 30.39 21.05
CA ALA A 13 -50.72 29.19 20.53
C ALA A 13 -49.24 29.23 20.90
N LEU A 14 -48.90 28.39 21.88
CA LEU A 14 -47.61 28.22 22.51
C LEU A 14 -46.45 27.99 21.54
N LEU A 15 -45.34 28.66 21.85
CA LEU A 15 -43.97 28.28 21.51
C LEU A 15 -43.69 26.83 21.95
N ALA A 16 -43.46 25.90 21.02
CA ALA A 16 -42.91 24.58 21.34
C ALA A 16 -42.36 23.83 20.11
N SER A 17 -41.45 24.41 19.32
CA SER A 17 -40.85 23.69 18.17
C SER A 17 -39.40 24.14 17.89
N LEU A 18 -38.47 23.90 18.81
CA LEU A 18 -37.06 24.30 18.61
C LEU A 18 -36.07 23.33 19.29
N LEU A 19 -36.26 22.01 19.20
CA LEU A 19 -35.33 21.01 19.77
C LEU A 19 -35.18 19.69 18.96
N ALA A 20 -35.51 19.67 17.66
CA ALA A 20 -35.52 18.41 16.87
C ALA A 20 -34.57 18.40 15.65
N GLY A 21 -33.41 19.06 15.73
CA GLY A 21 -32.56 19.29 14.56
C GLY A 21 -31.07 18.93 14.68
N TRP A 22 -30.61 18.26 15.75
CA TRP A 22 -29.16 18.16 16.02
C TRP A 22 -28.56 16.76 16.22
N CYS A 23 -29.26 15.68 15.86
CA CYS A 23 -28.76 14.31 16.12
C CYS A 23 -28.26 13.50 14.91
N LEU A 24 -28.13 14.04 13.69
CA LEU A 24 -27.89 13.19 12.50
C LEU A 24 -26.62 13.48 11.69
N LEU A 25 -25.58 14.07 12.28
CA LEU A 25 -24.27 14.20 11.63
C LEU A 25 -23.14 13.68 12.52
N PHE A 26 -23.34 12.54 13.17
CA PHE A 26 -22.17 11.78 13.63
C PHE A 26 -21.61 11.06 12.41
N PRO A 27 -20.41 11.41 11.91
CA PRO A 27 -19.76 10.58 10.93
C PRO A 27 -19.58 9.19 11.57
N ASN A 28 -20.12 8.15 10.94
CA ASN A 28 -19.77 6.78 11.29
C ASN A 28 -18.28 6.64 11.02
N ALA A 29 -17.46 6.78 12.05
CA ALA A 29 -16.10 6.28 12.02
C ALA A 29 -16.23 4.75 11.89
N GLY A 30 -15.99 4.24 10.69
CA GLY A 30 -15.98 2.79 10.44
C GLY A 30 -14.95 2.12 11.34
N PHE A 31 -15.15 0.83 11.62
CA PHE A 31 -14.19 0.08 12.43
C PHE A 31 -12.88 -0.08 11.67
N THR A 32 -11.77 0.07 12.38
CA THR A 32 -10.42 -0.11 11.85
C THR A 32 -9.80 -1.34 12.50
N GLU A 33 -9.07 -2.12 11.71
CA GLU A 33 -8.30 -3.27 12.15
C GLU A 33 -6.86 -3.12 11.68
N ASP A 34 -5.90 -3.36 12.58
CA ASP A 34 -4.48 -3.28 12.30
C ASP A 34 -3.85 -4.68 12.30
N TRP A 35 -2.94 -4.88 11.35
CA TRP A 35 -2.17 -6.12 11.18
C TRP A 35 -0.68 -5.78 11.20
N ASP A 36 0.08 -6.51 11.99
CA ASP A 36 1.53 -6.43 12.00
C ASP A 36 2.11 -7.12 10.77
N GLY A 37 3.09 -6.48 10.13
CA GLY A 37 3.66 -6.92 8.86
C GLY A 37 5.17 -7.03 8.90
N THR A 38 5.67 -8.08 8.26
CA THR A 38 7.08 -8.24 7.89
C THR A 38 7.19 -8.61 6.42
N CYS A 39 8.29 -8.23 5.79
CA CYS A 39 8.52 -8.53 4.39
C CYS A 39 9.99 -8.82 4.09
N ASP A 40 10.21 -9.94 3.40
CA ASP A 40 11.50 -10.31 2.83
C ASP A 40 11.43 -10.11 1.31
N VAL A 41 12.37 -9.34 0.76
CA VAL A 41 12.39 -8.99 -0.65
C VAL A 41 13.57 -9.68 -1.32
N THR A 42 13.32 -10.31 -2.47
CA THR A 42 14.34 -10.76 -3.41
C THR A 42 14.25 -9.91 -4.68
N PHE A 43 15.38 -9.53 -5.23
CA PHE A 43 15.47 -8.85 -6.52
C PHE A 43 16.47 -9.55 -7.44
N LYS A 44 16.19 -9.56 -8.74
CA LYS A 44 17.02 -10.20 -9.76
C LYS A 44 17.22 -9.27 -10.94
N GLY A 45 18.43 -9.25 -11.48
CA GLY A 45 18.75 -8.49 -12.67
C GLY A 45 19.65 -9.28 -13.60
N ASP A 46 19.43 -9.12 -14.89
CA ASP A 46 20.23 -9.77 -15.92
C ASP A 46 21.43 -8.90 -16.31
N SER A 47 22.58 -9.52 -16.57
CA SER A 47 23.73 -8.82 -17.15
C SER A 47 24.37 -9.60 -18.30
N THR A 48 25.20 -8.93 -19.11
CA THR A 48 25.87 -9.54 -20.26
C THR A 48 26.82 -10.69 -19.91
N LEU A 49 27.27 -10.81 -18.67
CA LEU A 49 28.14 -11.91 -18.22
C LEU A 49 27.37 -12.92 -17.38
N HIS A 50 26.71 -12.46 -16.33
CA HIS A 50 25.99 -13.30 -15.38
C HIS A 50 24.80 -12.54 -14.78
N ASP A 51 23.70 -13.22 -14.59
CA ASP A 51 22.58 -12.69 -13.82
C ASP A 51 23.01 -12.54 -12.35
N PHE A 52 22.35 -11.63 -11.65
CA PHE A 52 22.57 -11.43 -10.22
C PHE A 52 21.25 -11.46 -9.47
N GLU A 53 21.36 -11.82 -8.21
CA GLU A 53 20.27 -11.84 -7.25
C GLU A 53 20.72 -11.10 -6.00
N GLY A 54 19.79 -10.48 -5.31
CA GLY A 54 20.02 -9.95 -3.98
C GLY A 54 18.75 -9.93 -3.15
N THR A 55 18.91 -9.60 -1.88
CA THR A 55 17.86 -9.65 -0.87
C THR A 55 17.87 -8.41 0.01
N VAL A 56 16.72 -8.09 0.61
CA VAL A 56 16.60 -7.11 1.69
C VAL A 56 15.36 -7.41 2.51
N THR A 57 15.47 -7.32 3.84
CA THR A 57 14.31 -7.40 4.75
C THR A 57 13.84 -5.99 5.10
N THR A 58 12.52 -5.78 5.08
CA THR A 58 11.92 -4.49 5.46
C THR A 58 11.95 -4.30 6.98
N LYS A 59 11.82 -3.06 7.43
CA LYS A 59 11.41 -2.79 8.81
C LYS A 59 10.01 -3.39 9.03
N PRO A 60 9.68 -3.85 10.25
CA PRO A 60 8.30 -4.17 10.60
C PRO A 60 7.38 -2.98 10.32
N PHE A 61 6.16 -3.24 9.89
CA PHE A 61 5.17 -2.22 9.54
C PHE A 61 3.77 -2.65 9.95
N THR A 62 2.81 -1.73 9.80
CA THR A 62 1.40 -2.00 10.05
C THR A 62 0.62 -1.90 8.73
N VAL A 63 -0.34 -2.81 8.56
CA VAL A 63 -1.38 -2.72 7.54
C VAL A 63 -2.68 -2.37 8.25
N THR A 64 -3.27 -1.25 7.85
CA THR A 64 -4.53 -0.76 8.42
C THR A 64 -5.66 -1.04 7.45
N ILE A 65 -6.69 -1.73 7.94
CA ILE A 65 -7.94 -2.00 7.23
C ILE A 65 -9.03 -1.13 7.85
N SER A 66 -9.42 -0.06 7.16
CA SER A 66 -10.50 0.83 7.58
C SER A 66 -11.85 0.35 7.04
N GLY A 67 -12.92 0.59 7.80
CA GLY A 67 -14.30 0.26 7.41
C GLY A 67 -14.57 -1.25 7.32
N ILE A 68 -13.98 -2.06 8.19
CA ILE A 68 -14.11 -3.53 8.13
C ILE A 68 -15.56 -4.01 8.35
N ASP A 69 -16.37 -3.22 9.06
CA ASP A 69 -17.81 -3.44 9.24
C ASP A 69 -18.62 -3.17 7.95
N GLN A 70 -18.00 -2.56 6.94
CA GLN A 70 -18.58 -2.26 5.64
C GLN A 70 -17.69 -2.83 4.51
N PRO A 71 -17.72 -4.16 4.27
CA PRO A 71 -16.78 -4.82 3.35
C PRO A 71 -16.75 -4.25 1.92
N ALA A 72 -17.84 -3.64 1.47
CA ALA A 72 -17.93 -3.03 0.14
C ALA A 72 -17.09 -1.74 -0.01
N THR A 73 -16.82 -1.06 1.10
CA THR A 73 -16.06 0.21 1.16
C THR A 73 -14.79 0.09 2.00
N ALA A 74 -14.50 -1.09 2.55
CA ALA A 74 -13.31 -1.34 3.32
C ALA A 74 -12.04 -1.04 2.50
N ALA A 75 -11.09 -0.35 3.11
CA ALA A 75 -9.89 0.13 2.44
C ALA A 75 -8.63 -0.20 3.25
N VAL A 76 -7.62 -0.68 2.54
CA VAL A 76 -6.31 -1.11 3.03
C VAL A 76 -5.30 -0.01 2.76
N SER A 77 -4.53 0.32 3.79
CA SER A 77 -3.42 1.26 3.71
C SER A 77 -2.21 0.73 4.46
N SER A 78 -1.01 0.98 3.94
CA SER A 78 0.24 0.59 4.58
C SER A 78 1.42 1.38 4.03
N LYS A 79 2.43 1.58 4.88
CA LYS A 79 3.73 2.13 4.50
C LYS A 79 4.82 1.14 4.90
N ILE A 80 5.56 0.66 3.90
CA ILE A 80 6.61 -0.33 4.05
C ILE A 80 7.95 0.36 3.76
N THR A 81 8.98 0.05 4.54
CA THR A 81 10.30 0.68 4.39
C THR A 81 11.41 -0.36 4.47
N ALA A 82 12.32 -0.33 3.49
CA ALA A 82 13.58 -1.06 3.52
C ALA A 82 14.76 -0.08 3.60
N GLU A 83 15.80 -0.43 4.36
CA GLU A 83 17.04 0.34 4.36
C GLU A 83 17.88 -0.07 3.16
N ALA A 84 18.15 0.86 2.25
CA ALA A 84 18.86 0.56 1.00
C ALA A 84 20.28 -0.01 1.24
N LYS A 85 20.91 0.38 2.35
CA LYS A 85 22.23 -0.12 2.77
C LYS A 85 22.21 -1.56 3.32
N LYS A 86 21.03 -2.15 3.55
CA LYS A 86 20.87 -3.56 3.96
C LYS A 86 20.61 -4.49 2.78
N MET A 87 20.59 -3.98 1.56
CA MET A 87 20.46 -4.81 0.36
C MET A 87 21.75 -5.60 0.13
N ASP A 88 21.65 -6.91 -0.01
CA ASP A 88 22.78 -7.82 -0.07
C ASP A 88 22.68 -8.71 -1.32
N THR A 89 23.72 -8.72 -2.15
CA THR A 89 23.82 -9.58 -3.32
C THR A 89 24.78 -10.75 -3.12
N ASP A 90 25.24 -11.01 -1.89
CA ASP A 90 26.32 -11.95 -1.57
C ASP A 90 27.63 -11.59 -2.32
N ASN A 91 27.86 -10.29 -2.52
CA ASN A 91 29.07 -9.77 -3.18
C ASN A 91 29.36 -8.33 -2.74
N ASP A 92 30.24 -8.18 -1.74
CA ASP A 92 30.60 -6.89 -1.14
C ASP A 92 30.93 -5.78 -2.16
N LYS A 93 31.64 -6.10 -3.25
CA LYS A 93 32.02 -5.12 -4.28
C LYS A 93 30.82 -4.68 -5.12
N ARG A 94 29.92 -5.62 -5.45
CA ARG A 94 28.67 -5.31 -6.16
C ARG A 94 27.75 -4.51 -5.25
N ASP A 95 27.69 -4.84 -3.96
CA ASP A 95 26.89 -4.13 -2.97
C ASP A 95 27.38 -2.69 -2.79
N GLU A 96 28.69 -2.48 -2.63
CA GLU A 96 29.28 -1.14 -2.58
C GLU A 96 28.89 -0.31 -3.82
N LYS A 97 28.97 -0.89 -5.02
CA LYS A 97 28.54 -0.21 -6.25
C LYS A 97 27.04 0.02 -6.33
N MET A 98 26.22 -0.91 -5.87
CA MET A 98 24.78 -0.74 -5.76
C MET A 98 24.43 0.41 -4.81
N TYR A 99 25.11 0.52 -3.67
CA TYR A 99 24.91 1.61 -2.72
C TYR A 99 25.29 2.98 -3.31
N GLU A 100 26.38 3.04 -4.07
CA GLU A 100 26.78 4.25 -4.79
C GLU A 100 25.72 4.67 -5.81
N THR A 101 25.20 3.73 -6.62
CA THR A 101 24.24 4.05 -7.69
C THR A 101 22.85 4.41 -7.18
N LEU A 102 22.44 3.81 -6.06
CA LEU A 102 21.24 4.18 -5.29
C LEU A 102 21.41 5.47 -4.49
N GLU A 103 22.64 5.98 -4.38
CA GLU A 103 22.98 7.17 -3.59
C GLU A 103 22.50 7.05 -2.13
N VAL A 104 22.78 5.90 -1.47
CA VAL A 104 22.20 5.57 -0.15
C VAL A 104 22.59 6.54 0.97
N GLY A 105 23.64 7.34 0.78
CA GLY A 105 23.99 8.44 1.70
C GLY A 105 22.99 9.60 1.66
N THR A 106 22.34 9.81 0.50
CA THR A 106 21.30 10.83 0.28
C THR A 106 19.90 10.24 0.43
N TYR A 107 19.68 9.03 -0.08
CA TYR A 107 18.40 8.31 -0.05
C TYR A 107 18.56 6.98 0.69
N PRO A 108 18.58 7.00 2.03
CA PRO A 108 18.87 5.80 2.83
C PRO A 108 17.75 4.75 2.82
N GLU A 109 16.54 5.14 2.41
CA GLU A 109 15.34 4.32 2.49
C GLU A 109 14.69 4.14 1.13
N ILE A 110 14.16 2.94 0.92
CA ILE A 110 13.22 2.60 -0.16
C ILE A 110 11.86 2.45 0.51
N GLU A 111 10.86 3.17 0.01
CA GLU A 111 9.52 3.20 0.62
C GLU A 111 8.49 2.64 -0.37
N VAL A 112 7.56 1.84 0.11
CA VAL A 112 6.36 1.43 -0.63
C VAL A 112 5.14 1.93 0.12
N GLU A 113 4.22 2.56 -0.59
CA GLU A 113 2.96 3.05 -0.04
C GLU A 113 1.77 2.43 -0.78
N VAL A 114 0.88 1.83 -0.01
CA VAL A 114 -0.45 1.41 -0.46
C VAL A 114 -1.43 2.32 0.26
N THR A 115 -2.28 3.02 -0.50
CA THR A 115 -3.20 4.01 0.08
C THR A 115 -4.61 3.79 -0.45
N ASN A 116 -5.54 3.54 0.47
CA ASN A 116 -6.97 3.38 0.20
C ASN A 116 -7.29 2.31 -0.85
N LEU A 117 -6.51 1.23 -0.90
CA LEU A 117 -6.77 0.10 -1.79
C LEU A 117 -8.00 -0.65 -1.29
N LYS A 118 -9.01 -0.89 -2.14
CA LYS A 118 -10.20 -1.61 -1.67
C LYS A 118 -9.83 -3.01 -1.19
N ALA A 119 -10.27 -3.37 0.01
CA ALA A 119 -9.96 -4.68 0.59
C ALA A 119 -10.46 -5.85 -0.27
N ALA A 120 -11.52 -5.65 -1.05
CA ALA A 120 -12.00 -6.65 -2.00
C ALA A 120 -11.02 -6.93 -3.16
N GLU A 121 -10.11 -5.99 -3.45
CA GLU A 121 -9.13 -6.06 -4.56
C GLU A 121 -7.79 -6.67 -4.11
N THR A 122 -7.59 -6.99 -2.82
CA THR A 122 -6.31 -7.50 -2.30
C THR A 122 -6.19 -9.02 -2.27
N LYS A 123 -7.32 -9.75 -2.43
CA LYS A 123 -7.36 -11.21 -2.37
C LYS A 123 -7.56 -11.84 -3.75
N PRO A 124 -6.99 -13.05 -4.01
CA PRO A 124 -7.29 -13.83 -5.21
C PRO A 124 -8.78 -14.07 -5.41
N VAL A 125 -9.24 -13.85 -6.63
CA VAL A 125 -10.61 -14.15 -7.05
C VAL A 125 -10.57 -15.32 -8.03
N SER A 126 -11.41 -16.33 -7.79
CA SER A 126 -11.62 -17.40 -8.76
C SER A 126 -12.79 -17.04 -9.65
N GLU A 127 -12.61 -17.14 -10.97
CA GLU A 127 -13.68 -16.97 -11.94
C GLU A 127 -13.77 -18.22 -12.83
N ASN A 128 -14.96 -18.82 -12.91
CA ASN A 128 -15.19 -20.05 -13.66
C ASN A 128 -14.24 -21.20 -13.29
N GLY A 129 -13.81 -21.27 -12.02
CA GLY A 129 -12.88 -22.28 -11.52
C GLY A 129 -11.40 -22.00 -11.81
N PHE A 130 -11.06 -20.88 -12.45
CA PHE A 130 -9.69 -20.46 -12.69
C PHE A 130 -9.31 -19.27 -11.80
N PRO A 131 -8.15 -19.30 -11.12
CA PRO A 131 -7.69 -18.16 -10.35
C PRO A 131 -7.33 -17.03 -11.29
N ARG A 132 -7.95 -15.86 -11.11
CA ARG A 132 -7.48 -14.62 -11.73
C ARG A 132 -6.31 -14.07 -10.90
N PRO A 133 -5.22 -13.61 -11.53
CA PRO A 133 -4.17 -12.89 -10.83
C PRO A 133 -4.74 -11.67 -10.11
N THR A 134 -4.45 -11.54 -8.83
CA THR A 134 -4.72 -10.30 -8.09
C THR A 134 -3.59 -9.33 -8.37
N ILE A 135 -3.95 -8.12 -8.82
CA ILE A 135 -3.00 -7.06 -9.15
C ILE A 135 -3.25 -5.89 -8.20
N ILE A 136 -2.24 -5.52 -7.42
CA ILE A 136 -2.33 -4.44 -6.44
C ILE A 136 -1.54 -3.21 -6.92
N PRO A 137 -2.15 -2.02 -7.00
CA PRO A 137 -1.41 -0.79 -7.26
C PRO A 137 -0.71 -0.28 -5.99
N PHE A 138 0.46 0.32 -6.15
CA PHE A 138 1.19 0.97 -5.06
C PHE A 138 2.14 2.04 -5.60
N VAL A 139 2.64 2.89 -4.71
CA VAL A 139 3.69 3.87 -4.99
C VAL A 139 5.01 3.37 -4.40
N LEU A 140 6.01 3.20 -5.24
CA LEU A 140 7.39 2.94 -4.84
C LEU A 140 8.16 4.26 -4.86
N LYS A 141 8.76 4.63 -3.74
CA LYS A 141 9.74 5.72 -3.68
C LYS A 141 11.14 5.14 -3.68
N LEU A 142 11.86 5.38 -4.77
CA LEU A 142 13.21 4.88 -5.01
C LEU A 142 14.10 6.05 -5.40
N LYS A 143 15.23 6.23 -4.71
CA LYS A 143 16.15 7.35 -4.95
C LYS A 143 15.44 8.73 -4.89
N GLY A 144 14.50 8.84 -3.94
CA GLY A 144 13.68 10.05 -3.74
C GLY A 144 12.62 10.32 -4.82
N LYS A 145 12.46 9.45 -5.82
CA LYS A 145 11.46 9.58 -6.89
C LYS A 145 10.32 8.59 -6.69
N GLU A 146 9.11 9.04 -6.97
CA GLU A 146 7.91 8.20 -6.89
C GLU A 146 7.65 7.48 -8.22
N HIS A 147 7.27 6.20 -8.10
CA HIS A 147 6.96 5.30 -9.20
C HIS A 147 5.63 4.62 -8.91
N HIS A 148 4.63 4.87 -9.75
CA HIS A 148 3.35 4.16 -9.67
C HIS A 148 3.49 2.80 -10.34
N LEU A 149 3.41 1.74 -9.55
CA LEU A 149 3.61 0.38 -10.01
C LEU A 149 2.40 -0.49 -9.68
N THR A 150 2.37 -1.67 -10.28
CA THR A 150 1.42 -2.72 -9.94
C THR A 150 2.16 -4.01 -9.64
N GLY A 151 1.75 -4.71 -8.59
CA GLY A 151 2.31 -6.00 -8.20
C GLY A 151 1.30 -7.12 -8.38
N LYS A 152 1.77 -8.26 -8.87
CA LYS A 152 1.00 -9.49 -8.98
C LYS A 152 1.12 -10.29 -7.69
N VAL A 153 -0.01 -10.56 -7.05
CA VAL A 153 -0.10 -11.38 -5.84
C VAL A 153 -0.16 -12.86 -6.23
N THR A 154 0.69 -13.68 -5.63
CA THR A 154 0.72 -15.15 -5.75
C THR A 154 0.86 -15.80 -4.38
N ASP A 155 0.77 -17.13 -4.36
CA ASP A 155 1.04 -17.96 -3.17
C ASP A 155 0.21 -17.59 -1.93
N TRP A 156 -0.96 -17.01 -2.15
CA TRP A 156 -1.84 -16.49 -1.11
C TRP A 156 -2.33 -17.60 -0.18
N LYS A 157 -2.01 -17.44 1.10
CA LYS A 157 -2.52 -18.23 2.21
C LYS A 157 -3.11 -17.27 3.23
N HIS A 158 -4.26 -17.64 3.76
CA HIS A 158 -4.96 -16.88 4.77
C HIS A 158 -5.64 -17.85 5.72
N ASP A 159 -5.42 -17.68 7.00
CA ASP A 159 -6.20 -18.32 8.06
C ASP A 159 -6.94 -17.26 8.89
N ALA A 160 -7.30 -17.56 10.15
CA ALA A 160 -8.07 -16.62 10.96
C ALA A 160 -7.30 -15.34 11.28
N ASP A 161 -5.98 -15.44 11.50
CA ASP A 161 -5.17 -14.39 12.10
C ASP A 161 -3.88 -14.12 11.31
N THR A 162 -3.64 -14.83 10.20
CA THR A 162 -2.42 -14.66 9.40
C THR A 162 -2.70 -14.58 7.90
N ILE A 163 -1.87 -13.79 7.20
CA ILE A 163 -1.77 -13.74 5.74
C ILE A 163 -0.32 -13.98 5.36
N ASP A 164 -0.09 -14.86 4.40
CA ASP A 164 1.22 -15.15 3.79
C ASP A 164 1.05 -15.14 2.26
N CYS A 165 1.80 -14.28 1.57
CA CYS A 165 1.71 -14.17 0.11
C CYS A 165 2.98 -13.58 -0.51
N THR A 166 3.10 -13.68 -1.83
CA THR A 166 4.17 -13.05 -2.60
C THR A 166 3.59 -11.96 -3.50
N VAL A 167 4.24 -10.79 -3.54
CA VAL A 167 3.93 -9.71 -4.49
C VAL A 167 5.11 -9.55 -5.44
N ALA A 168 4.89 -9.85 -6.73
CA ALA A 168 5.90 -9.73 -7.77
C ALA A 168 5.68 -8.52 -8.68
N PHE A 169 6.71 -7.75 -8.97
CA PHE A 169 6.67 -6.58 -9.85
C PHE A 169 8.03 -6.32 -10.50
N VAL A 170 8.06 -5.43 -11.50
CA VAL A 170 9.29 -5.06 -12.23
C VAL A 170 9.61 -3.59 -11.98
N VAL A 171 10.89 -3.30 -11.73
CA VAL A 171 11.43 -1.94 -11.59
C VAL A 171 12.32 -1.63 -12.79
N SER A 172 12.12 -0.49 -13.44
CA SER A 172 13.01 0.02 -14.49
C SER A 172 14.07 0.94 -13.87
N LEU A 173 15.35 0.55 -14.00
CA LEU A 173 16.49 1.35 -13.54
C LEU A 173 16.51 2.72 -14.21
N LYS A 174 16.26 2.79 -15.52
CA LYS A 174 16.19 4.02 -16.30
C LYS A 174 15.05 4.92 -15.84
N ALA A 175 13.86 4.37 -15.58
CA ALA A 175 12.75 5.16 -15.06
C ALA A 175 13.08 5.76 -13.67
N ALA A 176 13.84 5.02 -12.86
CA ALA A 176 14.35 5.45 -11.57
C ALA A 176 15.63 6.34 -11.65
N ASP A 177 16.17 6.58 -12.84
CA ASP A 177 17.45 7.30 -13.05
C ASP A 177 18.61 6.68 -12.24
N ILE A 178 18.59 5.36 -12.17
CA ILE A 178 19.66 4.52 -11.65
C ILE A 178 20.48 4.09 -12.86
N LYS A 179 21.75 4.50 -12.88
CA LYS A 179 22.68 4.09 -13.93
C LYS A 179 23.46 2.89 -13.41
N PRO A 180 23.23 1.67 -13.94
CA PRO A 180 24.00 0.53 -13.48
C PRO A 180 25.48 0.75 -13.75
N PRO A 181 26.36 0.29 -12.85
CA PRO A 181 27.80 0.46 -13.02
C PRO A 181 28.26 -0.31 -14.26
N SER A 182 29.08 0.32 -15.10
CA SER A 182 29.72 -0.35 -16.23
C SER A 182 31.17 -0.70 -15.87
N VAL A 183 31.49 -1.99 -15.83
CA VAL A 183 32.87 -2.45 -15.62
C VAL A 183 33.53 -2.56 -16.99
N LEU A 184 34.49 -1.66 -17.27
CA LEU A 184 35.31 -1.61 -18.49
C LEU A 184 34.52 -1.61 -19.82
N GLY A 185 33.25 -1.20 -19.82
CA GLY A 185 32.39 -1.20 -21.00
C GLY A 185 31.93 -2.58 -21.49
N LEU A 186 32.32 -3.65 -20.81
CA LEU A 186 32.02 -5.04 -21.19
C LEU A 186 30.75 -5.56 -20.49
N VAL A 187 30.47 -5.09 -19.28
CA VAL A 187 29.30 -5.50 -18.51
C VAL A 187 28.18 -4.48 -18.68
N LYS A 188 27.04 -4.94 -19.18
CA LYS A 188 25.79 -4.18 -19.24
C LYS A 188 24.73 -4.92 -18.45
N VAL A 189 24.06 -4.20 -17.56
CA VAL A 189 22.88 -4.69 -16.83
C VAL A 189 21.65 -4.29 -17.64
N LYS A 190 20.66 -5.19 -17.73
CA LYS A 190 19.37 -4.86 -18.34
C LYS A 190 18.65 -3.80 -17.52
N ASP A 191 17.70 -3.11 -18.14
CA ASP A 191 16.96 -2.04 -17.49
C ASP A 191 16.00 -2.56 -16.40
N GLU A 192 15.44 -3.75 -16.62
CA GLU A 192 14.41 -4.33 -15.77
C GLU A 192 15.04 -5.15 -14.64
N ILE A 193 14.55 -4.90 -13.43
CA ILE A 193 14.84 -5.67 -12.23
C ILE A 193 13.54 -6.34 -11.79
N ASP A 194 13.55 -7.67 -11.75
CA ASP A 194 12.45 -8.45 -11.21
C ASP A 194 12.50 -8.41 -9.69
N VAL A 195 11.38 -8.09 -9.05
CA VAL A 195 11.26 -8.01 -7.59
C VAL A 195 10.16 -8.96 -7.12
N ALA A 196 10.46 -9.74 -6.09
CA ALA A 196 9.50 -10.57 -5.38
C ALA A 196 9.55 -10.25 -3.89
N ALA A 197 8.44 -9.74 -3.36
CA ALA A 197 8.28 -9.39 -1.96
C ALA A 197 7.42 -10.45 -1.26
N HIS A 198 8.01 -11.22 -0.38
CA HIS A 198 7.31 -12.19 0.45
C HIS A 198 6.78 -11.51 1.70
N LEU A 199 5.45 -11.45 1.82
CA LEU A 199 4.72 -10.72 2.84
C LEU A 199 4.17 -11.69 3.88
N LYS A 200 4.36 -11.36 5.16
CA LYS A 200 3.69 -12.01 6.27
C LYS A 200 2.99 -10.99 7.14
N LEU A 201 1.69 -11.18 7.32
CA LEU A 201 0.86 -10.37 8.21
C LEU A 201 0.30 -11.24 9.34
N SER A 202 0.22 -10.66 10.53
CA SER A 202 -0.48 -11.23 11.68
C SER A 202 -1.41 -10.20 12.28
N LYS A 203 -2.63 -10.61 12.60
CA LYS A 203 -3.58 -9.77 13.32
C LYS A 203 -3.03 -9.41 14.70
N HIS A 204 -3.20 -8.15 15.07
CA HIS A 204 -2.73 -7.60 16.33
C HIS A 204 -3.50 -8.15 17.55
#